data_AF-A0A4Q9FSY3-F1
#
_entry.id   AF-A0A4Q9FSY3-F1
#
_cell.length_a   1.000
_cell.length_b   1.000
_cell.length_c   1.000
_cell.angle_alpha   90.00
_cell.angle_beta   90.00
_cell.angle_gamma   90.00
#
_symmetry.space_group_name_H-M   'P 1'
#
loop_
_entity.id
_entity.type
_entity.pdbx_description
1 polymer ?
#
loop_
_entity_poly.entity_id
_entity_poly.type
_entity_poly.pdbx_seq_one_letter_code
_entity_poly.pdbx_strand_id
1 'polypeptide(L)'
;MCHKVIAKNCNGQLAYCESCQLYNLQFNNISIEFTKKELQVFQSFVSELEVEYWQAMYDRTPIKRKIPIQTLQKNLTLVFNRQEFSALKDLVLQDTKKPFTVLSVPDVDYVFFLN
;
A
#
# COMPACT_ATOMS: atom_id res chain seq x y z
N MET A 1 4.27 -17.67 16.41
CA MET A 1 4.15 -16.37 15.70
C MET A 1 3.48 -16.65 14.36
N CYS A 2 2.24 -16.20 14.13
CA CYS A 2 1.42 -16.68 13.00
C CYS A 2 1.70 -16.00 11.64
N HIS A 3 2.30 -14.81 11.62
CA HIS A 3 2.32 -13.99 10.41
C HIS A 3 3.63 -14.16 9.63
N LYS A 4 3.54 -14.70 8.41
CA LYS A 4 4.65 -14.74 7.45
C LYS A 4 4.55 -13.54 6.52
N VAL A 5 5.57 -12.67 6.52
CA VAL A 5 5.65 -11.54 5.60
C VAL A 5 5.91 -12.05 4.18
N ILE A 6 5.07 -11.63 3.22
CA ILE A 6 5.14 -12.04 1.81
C ILE A 6 5.53 -10.89 0.87
N ALA A 7 5.29 -9.64 1.28
CA ALA A 7 5.78 -8.45 0.57
C ALA A 7 6.10 -7.34 1.58
N LYS A 8 7.13 -6.54 1.31
CA LYS A 8 7.56 -5.43 2.19
C LYS A 8 8.22 -4.30 1.41
N ASN A 9 7.92 -3.06 1.78
CA ASN A 9 8.63 -1.86 1.35
C ASN A 9 8.72 -0.85 2.51
N CYS A 10 9.22 0.36 2.25
CA CYS A 10 9.36 1.42 3.26
C CYS A 10 8.02 1.96 3.79
N ASN A 11 6.91 1.73 3.07
CA ASN A 11 5.59 2.20 3.48
C ASN A 11 4.77 1.14 4.20
N GLY A 12 5.20 -0.11 4.23
CA GLY A 12 4.40 -1.18 4.83
C GLY A 12 4.82 -2.60 4.49
N GLN A 13 3.94 -3.52 4.84
CA GLN A 13 4.11 -4.95 4.59
C GLN A 13 2.76 -5.65 4.39
N LEU A 14 2.79 -6.70 3.58
CA LEU A 14 1.72 -7.68 3.45
C LEU A 14 2.20 -8.99 4.09
N ALA A 15 1.42 -9.51 5.03
CA ALA A 15 1.69 -10.77 5.70
C ALA A 15 0.51 -11.73 5.56
N TYR A 16 0.77 -13.03 5.64
CA TYR A 16 -0.24 -14.08 5.64
C TYR A 16 -0.17 -14.89 6.93
N CYS A 17 -1.32 -15.17 7.55
CA CYS A 17 -1.42 -16.04 8.72
C CYS A 17 -2.08 -17.35 8.34
N GLU A 18 -1.31 -18.44 8.42
CA GLU A 18 -1.75 -19.78 8.04
C GLU A 18 -2.85 -20.32 8.96
N SER A 19 -2.85 -19.98 10.26
CA SER A 19 -3.92 -20.45 11.16
C SER A 19 -5.24 -19.69 10.97
N CYS A 20 -5.17 -18.40 10.65
CA CYS A 20 -6.36 -17.56 10.48
C CYS A 20 -6.88 -17.53 9.04
N GLN A 21 -6.06 -17.97 8.07
CA GLN A 21 -6.38 -17.91 6.64
C GLN A 21 -6.64 -16.48 6.12
N LEU A 22 -6.01 -15.49 6.75
CA LEU A 22 -6.16 -14.06 6.44
C LEU A 22 -4.82 -13.45 6.01
N TYR A 23 -4.94 -12.47 5.11
CA TYR A 23 -3.87 -11.59 4.70
C TYR A 23 -3.97 -10.27 5.45
N ASN A 24 -2.88 -9.83 6.06
CA ASN A 24 -2.81 -8.60 6.82
C ASN A 24 -1.91 -7.60 6.10
N LEU A 25 -2.54 -6.56 5.57
CA LEU A 25 -1.87 -5.43 4.95
C LEU A 25 -1.71 -4.32 5.99
N GLN A 26 -0.47 -3.97 6.30
CA GLN A 26 -0.13 -2.78 7.07
C GLN A 26 0.53 -1.79 6.12
N PHE A 27 -0.06 -0.61 5.95
CA PHE A 27 0.42 0.42 5.04
C PHE A 27 0.26 1.81 5.64
N ASN A 28 1.37 2.49 5.92
CA ASN A 28 1.41 3.75 6.66
C ASN A 28 0.54 3.67 7.94
N ASN A 29 -0.60 4.35 7.96
CA ASN A 29 -1.56 4.41 9.06
C ASN A 29 -2.80 3.51 8.86
N ILE A 30 -2.77 2.60 7.89
CA ILE A 30 -3.88 1.74 7.49
C ILE A 30 -3.54 0.29 7.80
N SER A 31 -4.49 -0.44 8.39
CA SER A 31 -4.43 -1.89 8.58
C SER A 31 -5.70 -2.51 8.00
N ILE A 32 -5.55 -3.44 7.06
CA ILE A 32 -6.65 -4.15 6.42
C ILE A 32 -6.39 -5.64 6.47
N GLU A 33 -7.41 -6.39 6.88
CA GLU A 33 -7.41 -7.85 6.79
C GLU A 33 -8.24 -8.28 5.58
N PHE A 34 -7.73 -9.24 4.82
CA PHE A 34 -8.40 -9.77 3.64
C PHE A 34 -8.48 -11.29 3.73
N THR A 35 -9.64 -11.83 3.36
CA THR A 35 -9.70 -13.19 2.83
C THR A 35 -8.98 -13.26 1.49
N LYS A 36 -8.65 -14.47 1.04
CA LYS A 36 -8.05 -14.67 -0.29
C LYS A 36 -8.86 -14.04 -1.43
N LYS A 37 -10.19 -14.15 -1.38
CA LYS A 37 -11.09 -13.60 -2.41
C LYS A 37 -11.09 -12.07 -2.39
N GLU A 38 -11.16 -11.47 -1.20
CA GLU A 38 -11.13 -10.01 -1.07
C GLU A 38 -9.81 -9.42 -1.54
N LEU A 39 -8.68 -10.08 -1.21
CA LEU A 39 -7.37 -9.66 -1.70
C LEU A 39 -7.31 -9.71 -3.23
N GLN A 40 -7.83 -10.77 -3.87
CA GLN A 40 -7.86 -10.89 -5.33
C GLN A 40 -8.68 -9.79 -6.00
N VAL A 41 -9.86 -9.47 -5.45
CA VAL A 41 -10.67 -8.35 -5.95
C VAL A 41 -9.95 -7.02 -5.74
N PHE A 42 -9.31 -6.84 -4.59
CA PHE A 42 -8.53 -5.64 -4.30
C PHE A 42 -7.32 -5.49 -5.24
N GLN A 43 -6.65 -6.59 -5.59
CA GLN A 43 -5.56 -6.63 -6.58
C GLN A 43 -6.02 -6.15 -7.97
N SER A 44 -7.18 -6.64 -8.44
CA SER A 44 -7.77 -6.15 -9.70
C SER A 44 -8.10 -4.66 -9.63
N PHE A 45 -8.74 -4.23 -8.53
CA PHE A 45 -9.09 -2.83 -8.32
C PHE A 45 -7.87 -1.88 -8.36
N VAL A 46 -6.80 -2.17 -7.61
CA VAL A 46 -5.60 -1.31 -7.61
C VAL A 46 -4.83 -1.36 -8.93
N SER A 47 -5.02 -2.42 -9.73
CA SER A 47 -4.39 -2.55 -11.04
C SER A 47 -5.07 -1.71 -12.11
N GLU A 48 -6.41 -1.67 -12.07
CA GLU A 48 -7.27 -0.99 -13.05
C GLU A 48 -7.47 0.50 -12.75
N LEU A 49 -7.13 0.97 -11.54
CA LEU A 49 -7.31 2.36 -11.16
C LEU A 49 -6.41 3.29 -11.99
N GLU A 50 -7.03 4.15 -12.79
CA GLU A 50 -6.36 5.15 -13.63
C GLU A 50 -5.84 6.33 -12.79
N VAL A 51 -4.56 6.29 -12.41
CA VAL A 51 -3.93 7.34 -11.60
C VAL A 51 -3.91 8.68 -12.33
N GLU A 52 -3.63 8.68 -13.62
CA GLU A 52 -3.52 9.85 -14.47
C GLU A 52 -4.84 10.65 -14.51
N TYR A 53 -5.98 9.95 -14.57
CA TYR A 53 -7.31 10.56 -14.52
C TYR A 53 -7.50 11.39 -13.24
N TRP A 54 -7.17 10.80 -12.08
CA TRP A 54 -7.31 11.47 -10.79
C TRP A 54 -6.33 12.64 -10.61
N GLN A 55 -5.10 12.50 -11.13
CA GLN A 55 -4.15 13.61 -11.09
C GLN A 55 -4.67 14.81 -11.88
N ALA A 56 -5.11 14.58 -13.13
CA ALA A 56 -5.65 15.60 -14.01
C ALA A 56 -6.87 16.34 -13.42
N MET A 57 -7.80 15.60 -12.82
CA MET A 57 -8.98 16.15 -12.16
C MET A 57 -8.64 17.17 -11.06
N TYR A 58 -7.49 17.00 -10.40
CA TYR A 58 -7.05 17.83 -9.27
C TYR A 58 -5.82 18.69 -9.59
N ASP A 59 -5.40 18.83 -10.85
CA ASP A 59 -4.15 19.49 -11.24
C ASP A 59 -4.04 20.94 -10.75
N ARG A 60 -5.17 21.65 -10.63
CA ARG A 60 -5.23 23.04 -10.16
C ARG A 60 -5.47 23.20 -8.66
N THR A 61 -5.45 22.10 -7.90
CA THR A 61 -5.64 22.13 -6.46
C THR A 61 -4.30 21.98 -5.73
N PRO A 62 -4.08 22.68 -4.60
CA PRO A 62 -2.84 22.57 -3.82
C PRO A 62 -2.77 21.28 -2.99
N ILE A 63 -3.70 20.34 -3.18
CA ILE A 63 -3.81 19.12 -2.38
C ILE A 63 -2.76 18.10 -2.85
N LYS A 64 -1.94 17.58 -1.93
CA LYS A 64 -0.87 16.62 -2.23
C LYS A 64 -1.39 15.20 -2.52
N ARG A 65 -2.43 14.76 -1.83
CA ARG A 65 -3.06 13.43 -1.98
C ARG A 65 -4.31 13.56 -2.85
N LYS A 66 -4.25 13.03 -4.07
CA LYS A 66 -5.25 13.24 -5.14
C LYS A 66 -5.96 11.97 -5.58
N ILE A 67 -5.49 10.80 -5.13
CA ILE A 67 -6.00 9.49 -5.57
C ILE A 67 -6.90 8.93 -4.46
N PRO A 68 -8.24 9.00 -4.59
CA PRO A 68 -9.15 8.45 -3.60
C PRO A 68 -9.44 6.96 -3.85
N ILE A 69 -9.44 6.16 -2.79
CA ILE A 69 -10.07 4.84 -2.74
C ILE A 69 -11.27 4.97 -1.81
N GLN A 70 -12.47 4.82 -2.38
CA GLN A 70 -13.71 4.86 -1.62
C GLN A 70 -13.89 3.55 -0.83
N THR A 71 -14.22 3.68 0.45
CA THR A 71 -14.58 2.53 1.27
C THR A 71 -16.10 2.37 1.33
N LEU A 72 -16.58 1.22 1.81
CA LEU A 72 -18.02 1.04 2.07
C LEU A 72 -18.53 1.94 3.20
N GLN A 73 -17.64 2.41 4.07
CA GLN A 73 -17.98 3.35 5.12
C GLN A 73 -18.07 4.76 4.54
N LYS A 74 -19.27 5.34 4.56
CA LYS A 74 -19.58 6.63 3.90
C LYS A 74 -18.71 7.81 4.37
N ASN A 75 -18.20 7.77 5.59
CA ASN A 75 -17.36 8.81 6.18
C ASN A 75 -15.85 8.46 6.15
N LEU A 76 -15.44 7.47 5.36
CA LEU A 76 -14.05 7.06 5.24
C LEU A 76 -13.65 6.91 3.76
N THR A 77 -12.73 7.77 3.34
CA THR A 77 -12.06 7.68 2.04
C THR A 77 -10.56 7.62 2.30
N LEU A 78 -9.89 6.65 1.70
CA LEU A 78 -8.45 6.56 1.75
C LEU A 78 -7.90 7.44 0.61
N VAL A 79 -6.96 8.33 0.90
CA VAL A 79 -6.44 9.28 -0.10
C VAL A 79 -4.95 9.14 -0.18
N PHE A 80 -4.43 9.00 -1.39
CA PHE A 80 -3.02 8.75 -1.65
C PHE A 80 -2.44 9.79 -2.61
N ASN A 81 -1.15 10.05 -2.48
CA ASN A 81 -0.36 10.64 -3.56
C ASN A 81 0.15 9.53 -4.51
N ARG A 82 0.77 9.91 -5.63
CA ARG A 82 1.25 8.95 -6.64
C ARG A 82 2.27 7.95 -6.10
N GLN A 83 3.18 8.41 -5.24
CA GLN A 83 4.23 7.56 -4.65
C GLN A 83 3.62 6.58 -3.65
N GLU A 84 2.73 7.06 -2.77
CA GLU A 84 1.99 6.23 -1.81
C GLU A 84 1.16 5.16 -2.54
N PHE A 85 0.44 5.54 -3.60
CA PHE A 85 -0.38 4.59 -4.36
C PHE A 85 0.48 3.54 -5.10
N SER A 86 1.63 3.94 -5.65
CA SER A 86 2.59 2.99 -6.24
C SER A 86 3.11 2.00 -5.20
N ALA A 87 3.52 2.49 -4.03
CA ALA A 87 4.02 1.64 -2.95
C ALA A 87 2.94 0.68 -2.42
N LEU A 88 1.67 1.12 -2.36
CA LEU A 88 0.54 0.26 -2.04
C LEU A 88 0.38 -0.84 -3.11
N LYS A 89 0.45 -0.48 -4.39
CA LYS A 89 0.34 -1.41 -5.50
C LYS A 89 1.45 -2.48 -5.45
N ASP A 90 2.69 -2.08 -5.19
CA ASP A 90 3.82 -3.00 -5.06
C ASP A 90 3.60 -4.05 -3.95
N LEU A 91 3.01 -3.66 -2.81
CA LEU A 91 2.69 -4.59 -1.72
C LEU A 91 1.55 -5.54 -2.08
N VAL A 92 0.46 -5.00 -2.64
CA VAL A 92 -0.77 -5.75 -2.93
C VAL A 92 -0.55 -6.74 -4.07
N LEU A 93 0.21 -6.35 -5.09
CA LEU A 93 0.59 -7.21 -6.22
C LEU A 93 1.79 -8.11 -5.90
N GLN A 94 2.43 -7.91 -4.73
CA GLN A 94 3.62 -8.65 -4.30
C GLN A 94 4.83 -8.44 -5.24
N ASP A 95 4.88 -7.29 -5.91
CA ASP A 95 5.96 -6.86 -6.82
C ASP A 95 7.12 -6.17 -6.09
N THR A 96 7.17 -6.27 -4.75
CA THR A 96 8.24 -5.66 -3.96
C THR A 96 9.62 -6.21 -4.32
N LYS A 97 10.62 -5.32 -4.33
CA LYS A 97 12.03 -5.65 -4.55
C LYS A 97 12.44 -6.88 -3.72
N LYS A 98 12.92 -7.92 -4.40
CA LYS A 98 13.40 -9.17 -3.78
C LYS A 98 14.62 -8.90 -2.88
N PRO A 99 14.88 -9.74 -1.87
CA PRO A 99 15.93 -9.56 -0.84
C PRO A 99 17.40 -9.47 -1.34
N PHE A 100 17.66 -9.32 -2.64
CA PHE A 100 19.00 -9.22 -3.23
C PHE A 100 19.16 -8.03 -4.19
N THR A 101 18.28 -7.04 -4.08
CA THR A 101 18.40 -5.79 -4.85
C THR A 101 19.25 -4.79 -4.09
N VAL A 102 20.03 -3.98 -4.82
CA VAL A 102 20.84 -2.91 -4.22
C VAL A 102 19.89 -1.89 -3.57
N LEU A 103 20.02 -1.73 -2.25
CA LEU A 103 19.26 -0.76 -1.47
C LEU A 103 19.84 0.64 -1.71
N SER A 104 18.95 1.61 -1.92
CA SER A 104 19.28 3.03 -1.91
C SER A 104 19.07 3.62 -0.51
N VAL A 105 19.71 4.75 -0.21
CA VAL A 105 19.58 5.42 1.11
C VAL A 105 18.11 5.67 1.51
N PRO A 106 17.19 6.07 0.60
CA PRO A 106 15.76 6.20 0.92
C PRO A 106 15.04 4.89 1.26
N ASP A 107 15.60 3.72 0.89
CA ASP A 107 15.01 2.41 1.18
C ASP A 107 15.23 1.99 2.65
N VAL A 108 16.06 2.73 3.41
CA VAL A 108 16.40 2.44 4.80
C VAL A 108 15.74 3.44 5.73
N ASP A 109 14.84 2.97 6.59
CA ASP A 109 14.23 3.76 7.66
C ASP A 109 15.25 4.02 8.77
N TYR A 110 16.07 5.06 8.60
CA TYR A 110 16.97 5.54 9.65
C TYR A 110 16.18 6.29 10.73
N VAL A 111 16.24 5.80 11.96
CA VAL A 111 15.89 6.61 13.13
C VAL A 111 17.02 7.62 13.33
N PHE A 112 16.80 8.87 12.92
CA PHE A 112 17.78 9.94 13.14
C PHE A 112 17.83 10.30 14.62
N PHE A 113 18.88 9.84 15.31
CA PHE A 113 19.25 10.38 16.61
C PHE A 113 20.03 11.68 16.39
N LEU A 114 19.37 12.81 16.64
CA LEU A 114 20.05 14.11 16.71
C LEU A 114 20.70 14.23 18.09
N ASN A 115 22.01 14.45 18.11
CA ASN A 115 22.79 14.74 19.32
C ASN A 115 22.57 16.18 19.79
#